data_AF-A0A3C7VX92-F1
#
_entry.id   AF-A0A3C7VX92-F1
#
_cell.length_a   1.000
_cell.length_b   1.000
_cell.length_c   1.000
_cell.angle_alpha   90.00
_cell.angle_beta   90.00
_cell.angle_gamma   90.00
#
_symmetry.space_group_name_H-M   'P 1'
#
loop_
_entity.id
_entity.type
_entity.pdbx_description
1 polymer ?
#
loop_
_entity_poly.entity_id
_entity_poly.type
_entity_poly.pdbx_seq_one_letter_code
_entity_poly.pdbx_strand_id
1 'polypeptide(L)'
;PLPDSFRRLVDRQTLTIGGRYWLVVVGSGHSPEHVCLYCPELRLFIAGDQVLPRISPNVSVFPTEPEGDPLREWLRSLARIREMLPDDLLVLPAHEAPFFGLHVRLTQLLESHNRDLDALFDHLDEPRRVVDCFPPLFNREIGGGSLGLATGEALAHLNCLLYRRRIVRERDGDGVHWYRQLPYTSEE
;
A
#
# COMPACT_ATOMS: atom_id res chain seq x y z
N PRO A 1 24.33 -7.38 13.46
CA PRO A 1 23.94 -8.49 12.53
C PRO A 1 22.50 -8.89 12.86
N LEU A 2 21.72 -9.31 11.86
CA LEU A 2 20.45 -9.98 12.14
C LEU A 2 20.73 -11.34 12.82
N PRO A 3 19.79 -11.87 13.63
CA PRO A 3 19.94 -13.18 14.25
C PRO A 3 20.07 -14.29 13.19
N ASP A 4 20.86 -15.33 13.50
CA ASP A 4 21.09 -16.47 12.58
C ASP A 4 19.83 -17.32 12.35
N SER A 5 18.85 -17.22 13.24
CA SER A 5 17.55 -17.88 13.09
C SER A 5 16.42 -17.04 13.70
N PHE A 6 15.21 -17.28 13.22
CA PHE A 6 13.99 -16.66 13.71
C PHE A 6 12.86 -17.68 13.74
N ARG A 7 11.87 -17.45 14.59
CA ARG A 7 10.61 -18.21 14.52
C ARG A 7 9.69 -17.52 13.53
N ARG A 8 9.42 -18.18 12.40
CA ARG A 8 8.48 -17.68 11.40
C ARG A 8 7.09 -17.51 12.01
N LEU A 9 6.48 -16.35 11.73
CA LEU A 9 5.06 -16.12 11.90
C LEU A 9 4.38 -16.22 10.54
N VAL A 10 3.17 -16.77 10.48
CA VAL A 10 2.38 -16.89 9.24
C VAL A 10 0.96 -16.38 9.47
N ASP A 11 0.29 -15.97 8.39
CA ASP A 11 -1.08 -15.50 8.46
C ASP A 11 -2.00 -16.50 9.17
N ARG A 12 -2.91 -15.97 10.00
CA ARG A 12 -3.84 -16.73 10.85
C ARG A 12 -3.22 -17.62 11.92
N GLN A 13 -1.89 -17.60 12.09
CA GLN A 13 -1.26 -18.25 13.22
C GLN A 13 -1.76 -17.63 14.53
N THR A 14 -1.90 -18.47 15.54
CA THR A 14 -2.21 -18.03 16.90
C THR A 14 -0.95 -17.96 17.76
N LEU A 15 -0.88 -16.92 18.58
CA LEU A 15 0.11 -16.73 19.62
C LEU A 15 -0.57 -16.61 21.00
N THR A 16 0.17 -16.96 22.05
CA THR A 16 -0.24 -16.71 23.43
C THR A 16 0.71 -15.71 24.06
N ILE A 17 0.22 -14.54 24.44
CA ILE A 17 1.01 -13.46 25.05
C ILE A 17 0.27 -12.98 26.27
N GLY A 18 0.92 -13.05 27.45
CA GLY A 18 0.28 -12.67 28.72
C GLY A 18 -0.99 -13.47 29.04
N GLY A 19 -1.03 -14.76 28.69
CA GLY A 19 -2.19 -15.64 28.88
C GLY A 19 -3.33 -15.43 27.88
N ARG A 20 -3.19 -14.49 26.92
CA ARG A 20 -4.23 -14.15 25.96
C ARG A 20 -3.93 -14.63 24.57
N TYR A 21 -4.99 -14.91 23.82
CA TYR A 21 -4.94 -15.27 22.41
C TYR A 21 -4.67 -14.04 21.53
N TRP A 22 -3.71 -14.16 20.62
CA TRP A 22 -3.43 -13.19 19.57
C TRP A 22 -3.41 -13.87 18.21
N LEU A 23 -4.26 -13.40 17.30
CA LEU A 23 -4.27 -13.80 15.90
C LEU A 23 -3.24 -12.96 15.13
N VAL A 24 -2.33 -13.64 14.43
CA VAL A 24 -1.50 -13.01 13.41
C VAL A 24 -2.38 -12.68 12.22
N VAL A 25 -2.43 -11.40 11.88
CA VAL A 25 -3.10 -10.88 10.68
C VAL A 25 -2.01 -10.29 9.81
N VAL A 26 -1.70 -10.96 8.70
CA VAL A 26 -0.69 -10.44 7.77
C VAL A 26 -1.30 -9.32 6.94
N GLY A 27 -0.51 -8.30 6.66
CA GLY A 27 -0.73 -7.30 5.61
C GLY A 27 0.44 -7.29 4.63
N SER A 28 0.18 -6.89 3.39
CA SER A 28 1.18 -6.81 2.32
C SER A 28 1.07 -5.48 1.58
N GLY A 29 2.07 -5.16 0.76
CA GLY A 29 2.15 -3.93 -0.02
C GLY A 29 3.06 -2.86 0.58
N HIS A 30 2.89 -2.50 1.85
CA HIS A 30 3.84 -1.62 2.55
C HIS A 30 5.18 -2.33 2.78
N SER A 31 5.11 -3.62 3.11
CA SER A 31 6.25 -4.53 3.17
C SER A 31 5.79 -5.93 2.71
N PRO A 32 6.72 -6.89 2.49
CA PRO A 32 6.35 -8.19 1.92
C PRO A 32 5.32 -8.99 2.75
N GLU A 33 5.49 -9.05 4.07
CA GLU A 33 4.66 -9.85 4.98
C GLU A 33 4.56 -9.15 6.36
N HIS A 34 3.90 -7.99 6.41
CA HIS A 34 3.75 -7.18 7.62
C HIS A 34 2.87 -7.89 8.65
N VAL A 35 3.40 -8.17 9.85
CA VAL A 35 2.64 -8.82 10.92
C VAL A 35 1.87 -7.77 11.73
N CYS A 36 0.54 -7.90 11.72
CA CYS A 36 -0.35 -7.25 12.67
C CYS A 36 -0.86 -8.30 13.69
N LEU A 37 -1.29 -7.86 14.87
CA LEU A 37 -1.75 -8.75 15.94
C LEU A 37 -3.13 -8.33 16.45
N TYR A 38 -4.10 -9.24 16.42
CA TYR A 38 -5.46 -9.01 16.91
C TYR A 38 -5.75 -9.85 18.16
N CYS A 39 -6.22 -9.21 19.23
CA CYS A 39 -6.68 -9.87 20.45
C CYS A 39 -8.20 -9.65 20.64
N PRO A 40 -9.04 -10.67 20.43
CA PRO A 40 -10.49 -10.57 20.60
C PRO A 40 -10.91 -10.24 22.04
N GLU A 41 -10.25 -10.84 23.03
CA GLU A 41 -10.57 -10.65 24.46
C GLU A 41 -10.40 -9.20 24.89
N LEU A 42 -9.33 -8.54 24.41
CA LEU A 42 -9.05 -7.14 24.71
C LEU A 42 -9.70 -6.16 23.73
N ARG A 43 -10.27 -6.66 22.63
CA ARG A 43 -10.68 -5.88 21.46
C ARG A 43 -9.57 -4.91 21.01
N LEU A 44 -8.36 -5.45 20.85
CA LEU A 44 -7.18 -4.69 20.45
C LEU A 44 -6.64 -5.18 19.11
N PHE A 45 -6.20 -4.25 18.27
CA PHE A 45 -5.48 -4.54 17.04
C PHE A 45 -4.19 -3.74 16.96
N ILE A 46 -3.05 -4.41 17.11
CA ILE A 46 -1.73 -3.83 16.85
C ILE A 46 -1.50 -3.85 15.34
N ALA A 47 -1.66 -2.70 14.70
CA ALA A 47 -1.67 -2.57 13.25
C ALA A 47 -0.29 -2.31 12.64
N GLY A 48 0.70 -1.89 13.45
CA GLY A 48 1.98 -1.40 12.96
C GLY A 48 1.79 -0.31 11.89
N ASP A 49 2.48 -0.44 10.76
CA ASP A 49 2.35 0.47 9.61
C ASP A 49 1.28 0.03 8.61
N GLN A 50 0.53 -1.04 8.87
CA GLN A 50 -0.54 -1.46 7.97
C GLN A 50 -1.75 -0.53 8.04
N VAL A 51 -2.00 0.11 9.20
CA VAL A 51 -3.10 1.07 9.40
C VAL A 51 -2.65 2.18 10.34
N LEU A 52 -2.54 3.41 9.83
CA LEU A 52 -2.21 4.61 10.58
C LEU A 52 -3.40 5.58 10.57
N PRO A 53 -3.64 6.39 11.62
CA PRO A 53 -4.89 7.12 11.78
C PRO A 53 -5.05 8.31 10.81
N ARG A 54 -4.00 9.09 10.56
CA ARG A 54 -4.09 10.29 9.70
C ARG A 54 -3.28 10.14 8.42
N ILE A 55 -2.03 9.70 8.52
CA ILE A 55 -1.14 9.55 7.37
C ILE A 55 -1.37 8.24 6.61
N SER A 56 -1.04 8.22 5.32
CA SER A 56 -0.99 6.97 4.55
C SER A 56 0.40 6.34 4.72
N PRO A 57 0.48 5.04 5.06
CA PRO A 57 1.71 4.28 4.96
C PRO A 57 2.25 4.30 3.54
N ASN A 58 3.57 4.40 3.39
CA ASN A 58 4.19 4.39 2.06
C ASN A 58 4.04 3.00 1.41
N VAL A 59 3.63 2.97 0.16
CA VAL A 59 3.53 1.75 -0.66
C VAL A 59 4.41 1.97 -1.88
N SER A 60 5.58 1.35 -1.90
CA SER A 60 6.60 1.62 -2.91
C SER A 60 7.04 0.37 -3.65
N VAL A 61 7.32 0.55 -4.94
CA VAL A 61 8.16 -0.40 -5.70
C VAL A 61 9.61 -0.20 -5.26
N PHE A 62 10.28 -1.30 -4.92
CA PHE A 62 11.69 -1.31 -4.56
C PHE A 62 12.53 -1.89 -5.71
N PRO A 63 13.81 -1.48 -5.87
CA PRO A 63 14.69 -2.03 -6.90
C PRO A 63 14.88 -3.55 -6.86
N THR A 64 14.64 -4.18 -5.71
CA THR A 64 14.68 -5.63 -5.52
C THR A 64 13.52 -6.36 -6.21
N GLU A 65 12.42 -5.66 -6.49
CA GLU A 65 11.24 -6.20 -7.16
C GLU A 65 10.61 -5.10 -8.07
N PRO A 66 11.28 -4.72 -9.17
CA PRO A 66 10.91 -3.53 -9.95
C PRO A 66 9.58 -3.65 -10.70
N GLU A 67 9.14 -4.88 -10.96
CA GLU A 67 7.86 -5.18 -11.61
C GLU A 67 6.76 -5.54 -10.60
N GLY A 68 6.99 -5.38 -9.29
CA GLY A 68 6.00 -5.72 -8.27
C GLY A 68 4.74 -4.85 -8.34
N ASP A 69 3.62 -5.35 -7.82
CA ASP A 69 2.35 -4.61 -7.67
C ASP A 69 1.98 -4.42 -6.19
N PRO A 70 2.83 -3.72 -5.41
CA PRO A 70 2.61 -3.56 -3.97
C PRO A 70 1.33 -2.79 -3.67
N LEU A 71 0.86 -1.94 -4.59
CA LEU A 71 -0.41 -1.23 -4.42
C LEU A 71 -1.61 -2.18 -4.50
N ARG A 72 -1.64 -3.14 -5.44
CA ARG A 72 -2.71 -4.14 -5.47
C ARG A 72 -2.67 -5.03 -4.22
N GLU A 73 -1.49 -5.40 -3.75
CA GLU A 73 -1.32 -6.16 -2.51
C GLU A 73 -1.81 -5.38 -1.29
N TRP A 74 -1.50 -4.08 -1.24
CA TRP A 74 -1.99 -3.15 -0.23
C TRP A 74 -3.51 -3.10 -0.20
N LEU A 75 -4.14 -2.78 -1.34
CA LEU A 75 -5.59 -2.67 -1.46
C LEU A 75 -6.31 -3.97 -1.05
N ARG A 76 -5.76 -5.13 -1.46
CA ARG A 76 -6.28 -6.44 -1.05
C ARG A 76 -6.12 -6.69 0.44
N SER A 77 -4.99 -6.30 1.01
CA SER A 77 -4.72 -6.45 2.45
C SER A 77 -5.69 -5.61 3.27
N LEU A 78 -5.93 -4.34 2.88
CA LEU A 78 -6.89 -3.48 3.56
C LEU A 78 -8.32 -4.04 3.49
N ALA A 79 -8.75 -4.51 2.32
CA ALA A 79 -10.07 -5.13 2.15
C ALA A 79 -10.22 -6.39 3.02
N ARG A 80 -9.22 -7.27 3.03
CA ARG A 80 -9.20 -8.48 3.86
C ARG A 80 -9.25 -8.17 5.34
N ILE A 81 -8.47 -7.19 5.81
CA ILE A 81 -8.47 -6.78 7.23
C ILE A 81 -9.85 -6.25 7.62
N ARG A 82 -10.49 -5.45 6.76
CA ARG A 82 -11.84 -4.90 6.99
C ARG A 82 -12.89 -6.01 7.09
N GLU A 83 -12.79 -7.04 6.27
CA GLU A 83 -13.71 -8.19 6.29
C GLU A 83 -13.46 -9.12 7.50
N MET A 84 -12.21 -9.27 7.92
CA MET A 84 -11.82 -10.22 8.96
C MET A 84 -12.05 -9.70 10.38
N LEU A 85 -11.82 -8.41 10.62
CA LEU A 85 -11.81 -7.83 11.96
C LEU A 85 -13.09 -7.06 12.24
N PRO A 86 -13.61 -7.10 13.49
CA PRO A 86 -14.74 -6.26 13.86
C PRO A 86 -14.31 -4.78 13.95
N ASP A 87 -15.28 -3.86 13.82
CA ASP A 87 -14.99 -2.42 13.92
C ASP A 87 -14.91 -1.95 15.38
N ASP A 88 -15.51 -2.69 16.32
CA ASP A 88 -15.55 -2.35 17.75
C ASP A 88 -14.27 -2.73 18.51
N LEU A 89 -13.12 -2.30 17.99
CA LEU A 89 -11.79 -2.54 18.57
C LEU A 89 -10.95 -1.25 18.62
N LEU A 90 -9.99 -1.20 19.55
CA LEU A 90 -8.98 -0.15 19.62
C LEU A 90 -7.77 -0.54 18.76
N VAL A 91 -7.43 0.33 17.82
CA VAL A 91 -6.27 0.18 16.94
C VAL A 91 -5.04 0.82 17.59
N LEU A 92 -3.94 0.08 17.64
CA LEU A 92 -2.62 0.50 18.12
C LEU A 92 -1.67 0.60 16.91
N PRO A 93 -1.55 1.78 16.28
CA PRO A 93 -0.65 2.01 15.15
C PRO A 93 0.82 2.11 15.60
N ALA A 94 1.76 1.95 14.66
CA ALA A 94 3.19 2.21 14.93
C ALA A 94 3.50 3.71 15.07
N HIS A 95 2.67 4.56 14.47
CA HIS A 95 2.80 6.01 14.50
C HIS A 95 1.49 6.69 14.91
N GLU A 96 1.61 7.89 15.47
CA GLU A 96 0.49 8.69 15.96
C GLU A 96 -0.25 8.03 17.14
N ALA A 97 -1.48 8.46 17.44
CA ALA A 97 -2.23 8.02 18.61
C ALA A 97 -3.08 6.77 18.32
N PRO A 98 -3.30 5.90 19.34
CA PRO A 98 -4.36 4.89 19.29
C PRO A 98 -5.73 5.47 18.91
N PHE A 99 -6.54 4.70 18.18
CA PHE A 99 -7.83 5.18 17.68
C PHE A 99 -8.89 4.08 17.51
N PHE A 100 -10.16 4.49 17.41
CA PHE A 100 -11.31 3.64 17.06
C PHE A 100 -11.81 3.96 15.65
N GLY A 101 -12.60 3.07 15.05
CA GLY A 101 -13.13 3.23 13.69
C GLY A 101 -12.19 2.67 12.63
N LEU A 102 -11.79 1.41 12.81
CA LEU A 102 -10.90 0.70 11.90
C LEU A 102 -11.49 0.65 10.49
N HIS A 103 -12.77 0.31 10.34
CA HIS A 103 -13.44 0.14 9.05
C HIS A 103 -13.55 1.46 8.30
N VAL A 104 -13.83 2.55 9.02
CA VAL A 104 -13.82 3.90 8.47
C VAL A 104 -12.44 4.23 7.92
N ARG A 105 -11.38 3.98 8.71
CA ARG A 105 -10.01 4.28 8.28
C ARG A 105 -9.57 3.44 7.08
N LEU A 106 -9.83 2.14 7.09
CA LEU A 106 -9.52 1.25 5.96
C LEU A 106 -10.24 1.70 4.68
N THR A 107 -11.49 2.13 4.80
CA THR A 107 -12.28 2.64 3.67
C THR A 107 -11.69 3.95 3.13
N GLN A 108 -11.29 4.88 4.00
CA GLN A 108 -10.62 6.12 3.57
C GLN A 108 -9.31 5.85 2.81
N LEU A 109 -8.50 4.89 3.28
CA LEU A 109 -7.25 4.50 2.61
C LEU A 109 -7.52 3.89 1.23
N LEU A 110 -8.49 2.97 1.14
CA LEU A 110 -8.92 2.36 -0.14
C LEU A 110 -9.41 3.42 -1.13
N GLU A 111 -10.27 4.33 -0.68
CA GLU A 111 -10.82 5.40 -1.52
C GLU A 111 -9.75 6.39 -1.96
N SER A 112 -8.80 6.74 -1.10
CA SER A 112 -7.70 7.63 -1.46
C SER A 112 -6.89 7.07 -2.62
N HIS A 113 -6.39 5.84 -2.50
CA HIS A 113 -5.60 5.22 -3.56
C HIS A 113 -6.38 5.02 -4.86
N ASN A 114 -7.70 4.74 -4.78
CA ASN A 114 -8.51 4.67 -6.00
C ASN A 114 -8.63 6.04 -6.67
N ARG A 115 -8.83 7.13 -5.91
CA ARG A 115 -8.81 8.48 -6.47
C ARG A 115 -7.45 8.83 -7.08
N ASP A 116 -6.36 8.46 -6.41
CA ASP A 116 -4.99 8.72 -6.88
C ASP A 116 -4.69 7.93 -8.17
N LEU A 117 -5.20 6.70 -8.30
CA LEU A 117 -5.12 5.89 -9.51
C LEU A 117 -5.89 6.52 -10.69
N ASP A 118 -7.09 7.05 -10.43
CA ASP A 118 -7.90 7.69 -11.46
C ASP A 118 -7.26 9.01 -11.90
N ALA A 119 -6.82 9.85 -10.96
CA ALA A 119 -6.12 11.09 -11.25
C ALA A 119 -4.81 10.86 -12.01
N LEU A 120 -4.04 9.82 -11.65
CA LEU A 120 -2.84 9.45 -12.39
C LEU A 120 -3.17 8.96 -13.79
N PHE A 121 -4.20 8.14 -13.96
CA PHE A 121 -4.62 7.68 -15.28
C PHE A 121 -4.97 8.85 -16.20
N ASP A 122 -5.77 9.81 -15.72
CA ASP A 122 -6.16 11.00 -16.47
C ASP A 122 -4.94 11.87 -16.84
N HIS A 123 -3.94 11.94 -15.97
CA HIS A 123 -2.68 12.68 -16.20
C HIS A 123 -1.72 12.02 -17.22
N LEU A 124 -2.01 10.77 -17.60
CA LEU A 124 -1.25 10.01 -18.60
C LEU A 124 -1.86 10.10 -20.01
N ASP A 125 -2.64 11.15 -20.28
CA ASP A 125 -3.19 11.46 -21.60
C ASP A 125 -2.12 11.71 -22.68
N GLU A 126 -0.95 12.17 -22.25
CA GLU A 126 0.29 12.16 -23.02
C GLU A 126 1.40 11.33 -22.32
N PRO A 127 2.45 10.90 -23.04
CA PRO A 127 3.56 10.16 -22.43
C PRO A 127 4.25 10.93 -21.31
N ARG A 128 4.37 10.30 -20.13
CA ARG A 128 5.04 10.85 -18.93
C ARG A 128 6.13 9.91 -18.42
N ARG A 129 7.19 10.44 -17.83
CA ARG A 129 8.13 9.67 -17.00
C ARG A 129 7.61 9.61 -15.57
N VAL A 130 8.14 8.70 -14.75
CA VAL A 130 7.74 8.57 -13.33
C VAL A 130 7.80 9.89 -12.55
N VAL A 131 8.84 10.71 -12.78
CA VAL A 131 9.02 11.99 -12.09
C VAL A 131 7.97 13.03 -12.49
N ASP A 132 7.38 12.88 -13.67
CA ASP A 132 6.32 13.76 -14.17
C ASP A 132 4.94 13.35 -13.60
N CYS A 133 4.86 12.19 -12.92
CA CYS A 133 3.64 11.64 -12.32
C CYS A 133 3.44 12.04 -10.84
N PHE A 134 4.32 12.87 -10.27
CA PHE A 134 4.17 13.33 -8.89
C PHE A 134 2.97 14.26 -8.65
N PRO A 135 2.63 15.21 -9.55
CA PRO A 135 1.53 16.16 -9.31
C PRO A 135 0.17 15.52 -9.00
N PRO A 136 -0.32 14.47 -9.70
CA PRO A 136 -1.60 13.85 -9.36
C PRO A 136 -1.57 13.03 -8.06
N LEU A 137 -0.39 12.68 -7.53
CA LEU A 137 -0.24 11.79 -6.37
C LEU A 137 0.11 12.54 -5.07
N PHE A 138 0.73 13.71 -5.17
CA PHE A 138 1.25 14.42 -4.01
C PHE A 138 0.81 15.89 -3.99
N ASN A 139 0.16 16.29 -2.88
CA ASN A 139 -0.28 17.67 -2.65
C ASN A 139 0.85 18.62 -2.20
N ARG A 140 2.13 18.28 -2.47
CA ARG A 140 3.30 19.07 -2.06
C ARG A 140 4.44 18.91 -3.06
N GLU A 141 5.33 19.90 -3.10
CA GLU A 141 6.57 19.78 -3.85
C GLU A 141 7.46 18.67 -3.28
N ILE A 142 8.04 17.87 -4.18
CA ILE A 142 8.93 16.77 -3.84
C ILE A 142 10.38 17.25 -3.92
N GLY A 143 11.01 17.40 -2.76
CA GLY A 143 12.43 17.74 -2.64
C GLY A 143 13.35 16.51 -2.60
N GLY A 144 14.67 16.75 -2.61
CA GLY A 144 15.69 15.69 -2.69
C GLY A 144 15.59 14.61 -1.61
N GLY A 145 15.19 14.96 -0.37
CA GLY A 145 15.05 14.00 0.73
C GLY A 145 13.88 13.03 0.60
N SER A 146 12.87 13.35 -0.20
CA SER A 146 11.67 12.51 -0.41
C SER A 146 11.59 11.90 -1.80
N LEU A 147 12.52 12.24 -2.69
CA LEU A 147 12.49 11.84 -4.10
C LEU A 147 12.45 10.31 -4.28
N GLY A 148 13.22 9.57 -3.46
CA GLY A 148 13.24 8.10 -3.52
C GLY A 148 11.88 7.48 -3.18
N LEU A 149 11.27 7.89 -2.07
CA LEU A 149 9.96 7.39 -1.65
C LEU A 149 8.85 7.80 -2.62
N ALA A 150 8.86 9.06 -3.08
CA ALA A 150 7.89 9.55 -4.07
C ALA A 150 8.00 8.79 -5.40
N THR A 151 9.21 8.47 -5.85
CA THR A 151 9.44 7.66 -7.06
C THR A 151 8.91 6.24 -6.87
N GLY A 152 9.21 5.59 -5.74
CA GLY A 152 8.73 4.25 -5.44
C GLY A 152 7.21 4.16 -5.39
N GLU A 153 6.55 5.16 -4.80
CA GLU A 153 5.09 5.23 -4.68
C GLU A 153 4.41 5.57 -6.02
N ALA A 154 5.00 6.45 -6.82
CA ALA A 154 4.54 6.69 -8.19
C ALA A 154 4.65 5.42 -9.05
N LEU A 155 5.76 4.68 -8.94
CA LEU A 155 5.92 3.38 -9.60
C LEU A 155 4.88 2.36 -9.11
N ALA A 156 4.52 2.35 -7.83
CA ALA A 156 3.49 1.46 -7.32
C ALA A 156 2.12 1.70 -7.98
N HIS A 157 1.75 2.98 -8.17
CA HIS A 157 0.51 3.33 -8.87
C HIS A 157 0.59 3.01 -10.37
N LEU A 158 1.72 3.32 -11.02
CA LEU A 158 1.94 2.99 -12.44
C LEU A 158 1.92 1.47 -12.69
N ASN A 159 2.60 0.68 -11.86
CA ASN A 159 2.58 -0.78 -11.96
C ASN A 159 1.17 -1.33 -11.77
N CYS A 160 0.40 -0.81 -10.81
CA CYS A 160 -0.99 -1.21 -10.63
C CYS A 160 -1.83 -0.95 -11.90
N LEU A 161 -1.67 0.21 -12.54
CA LEU A 161 -2.34 0.53 -13.81
C LEU A 161 -1.87 -0.36 -14.97
N LEU A 162 -0.57 -0.68 -15.05
CA LEU A 162 0.00 -1.62 -16.02
C LEU A 162 -0.60 -3.02 -15.86
N TYR A 163 -0.66 -3.55 -14.63
CA TYR A 163 -1.26 -4.84 -14.33
C TYR A 163 -2.76 -4.87 -14.64
N ARG A 164 -3.46 -3.75 -14.46
CA ARG A 164 -4.86 -3.56 -14.88
C ARG A 164 -5.02 -3.36 -16.39
N ARG A 165 -3.93 -3.34 -17.17
CA ARG A 165 -3.91 -3.12 -18.62
C ARG A 165 -4.58 -1.80 -19.04
N ARG A 166 -4.47 -0.77 -18.20
CA ARG A 166 -5.01 0.56 -18.47
C ARG A 166 -4.00 1.48 -19.14
N ILE A 167 -2.71 1.25 -18.94
CA ILE A 167 -1.64 2.07 -19.49
C ILE A 167 -0.62 1.16 -20.18
N VAL A 168 0.26 1.74 -21.00
CA VAL A 168 1.44 1.06 -21.56
C VAL A 168 2.71 1.76 -21.10
N ARG A 169 3.81 1.01 -21.14
CA ARG A 169 5.17 1.47 -20.82
C ARG A 169 6.07 1.23 -22.02
N GLU A 170 6.69 2.28 -22.51
CA GLU A 170 7.69 2.25 -23.58
C GLU A 170 9.04 2.70 -23.01
N ARG A 171 10.16 2.23 -23.57
CA ARG A 171 11.51 2.60 -23.13
C ARG A 171 12.20 3.35 -24.25
N ASP A 172 12.72 4.53 -23.96
CA ASP A 172 13.46 5.33 -24.95
C ASP A 172 14.92 4.87 -25.12
N GLY A 173 15.66 5.58 -25.98
CA GLY A 173 17.06 5.29 -26.28
C GLY A 173 18.02 5.52 -25.10
N ASP A 174 17.63 6.33 -24.12
CA ASP A 174 18.39 6.61 -22.90
C ASP A 174 18.05 5.63 -21.77
N GLY A 175 17.13 4.70 -22.05
CA GLY A 175 16.70 3.68 -21.12
C GLY A 175 15.67 4.16 -20.09
N VAL A 176 15.02 5.31 -20.32
CA VAL A 176 13.96 5.86 -19.47
C VAL A 176 12.61 5.27 -19.87
N HIS A 177 11.80 4.93 -18.87
CA HIS A 177 10.44 4.47 -19.08
C HIS A 177 9.45 5.64 -19.19
N TRP A 178 8.63 5.58 -20.24
CA TRP A 178 7.54 6.48 -20.54
C TRP A 178 6.21 5.75 -20.46
N TYR A 179 5.23 6.35 -19.82
CA TYR A 179 3.92 5.78 -19.52
C TYR A 179 2.84 6.62 -20.19
N ARG A 180 1.86 5.96 -20.80
CA ARG A 180 0.69 6.63 -21.40
C ARG A 180 -0.57 5.78 -21.24
N GLN A 181 -1.72 6.42 -21.12
CA GLN A 181 -2.99 5.72 -21.06
C GLN A 181 -3.30 5.01 -22.37
N LEU A 182 -3.94 3.85 -22.26
CA LEU A 182 -4.62 3.23 -23.37
C LEU A 182 -6.01 3.87 -23.48
N PRO A 183 -6.35 4.49 -24.62
CA PRO A 183 -7.70 4.98 -24.82
C PRO A 183 -8.68 3.80 -24.68
N TYR A 184 -9.84 4.05 -24.10
CA TYR A 184 -10.88 3.04 -24.01
C TYR A 184 -11.27 2.62 -25.42
N THR A 185 -10.82 1.45 -25.87
CA THR A 185 -11.30 0.86 -27.12
C THR A 185 -12.70 0.32 -26.85
N SER A 186 -13.71 1.07 -27.25
CA SER A 186 -15.08 0.59 -27.35
C SER A 186 -15.25 -0.31 -28.59
N GLU A 187 -14.47 -1.38 -28.67
CA GLU A 187 -14.50 -2.48 -29.67
C GLU A 187 -13.84 -3.68 -28.97
N GLU A 188 -14.43 -4.86 -28.71
CA GLU A 188 -15.56 -5.64 -29.25
C GLU A 188 -16.39 -6.31 -28.12
#